data_AF-A0A507WIR7-F1
#
_entry.id   AF-A0A507WIR7-F1
#
_cell.length_a   1.000
_cell.length_b   1.000
_cell.length_c   1.000
_cell.angle_alpha   90.00
_cell.angle_beta   90.00
_cell.angle_gamma   90.00
#
_symmetry.space_group_name_H-M   'P 1'
#
loop_
_entity.id
_entity.type
_entity.pdbx_description
1 polymer ?
#
loop_
_entity_poly.entity_id
_entity_poly.type
_entity_poly.pdbx_seq_one_letter_code
_entity_poly.pdbx_strand_id
1 'polypeptide(L)'
;MTCHYVISVLAEEQDKALVKSLLAAFGDRGDNKWTYQDTTANTDVIIVDFESHAQKLPLPDAKAGHVVVAYTSKMSANSPTPFMLPKPLRGRDFVKLLERLEDVLKADDEDEFAKTHRRIVF
;
A
#
# COMPACT_ATOMS: atom_id res chain seq x y z
N MET A 1 17.88 -8.59 6.18
CA MET A 1 17.96 -7.12 5.99
C MET A 1 16.52 -6.64 6.12
N THR A 2 16.23 -5.71 7.03
CA THR A 2 14.83 -5.31 7.28
C THR A 2 14.34 -4.40 6.16
N CYS A 3 13.20 -4.73 5.55
CA CYS A 3 12.56 -3.91 4.52
C CYS A 3 11.66 -2.86 5.18
N HIS A 4 11.70 -1.64 4.67
CA HIS A 4 10.90 -0.52 5.18
C HIS A 4 9.90 -0.09 4.11
N TYR A 5 8.62 -0.12 4.45
CA TYR A 5 7.53 0.24 3.55
C TYR A 5 6.70 1.38 4.13
N VAL A 6 6.26 2.29 3.25
CA VAL A 6 5.49 3.47 3.63
C VAL A 6 4.07 3.36 3.09
N ILE A 7 3.07 3.57 3.97
CA ILE A 7 1.65 3.67 3.62
C ILE A 7 1.14 5.10 3.83
N SER A 8 0.34 5.59 2.89
CA SER A 8 -0.48 6.79 3.04
C SER A 8 -1.94 6.50 2.74
N VAL A 9 -2.84 7.32 3.29
CA VAL A 9 -4.29 7.07 3.23
C VAL A 9 -5.03 8.34 2.79
N LEU A 10 -5.77 8.22 1.68
CA LEU A 10 -6.71 9.23 1.18
C LEU A 10 -8.14 8.83 1.56
N ALA A 11 -8.52 9.11 2.81
CA ALA A 11 -9.85 8.85 3.36
C ALA A 11 -10.24 9.92 4.38
N GLU A 12 -11.40 9.76 5.04
CA GLU A 12 -11.78 10.60 6.18
C GLU A 12 -10.84 10.37 7.38
N GLU A 13 -10.75 11.36 8.28
CA GLU A 13 -9.81 11.32 9.42
C GLU A 13 -10.03 10.12 10.35
N GLN A 14 -11.29 9.68 10.50
CA GLN A 14 -11.61 8.49 11.29
C GLN A 14 -10.98 7.22 10.71
N ASP A 15 -11.05 7.05 9.39
CA ASP A 15 -10.45 5.91 8.70
C ASP A 15 -8.93 5.98 8.73
N LYS A 16 -8.34 7.18 8.56
CA LYS A 16 -6.90 7.38 8.72
C LYS A 16 -6.44 6.99 10.12
N ALA A 17 -7.16 7.42 11.17
CA ALA A 17 -6.84 7.08 12.56
C ALA A 17 -6.92 5.56 12.81
N LEU A 18 -7.90 4.88 12.21
CA LEU A 18 -8.02 3.42 12.29
C LEU A 18 -6.83 2.73 11.63
N VAL A 19 -6.43 3.14 10.43
CA VAL A 19 -5.24 2.59 9.75
C VAL A 19 -3.96 2.86 10.55
N LYS A 20 -3.78 4.08 11.09
CA LYS A 20 -2.67 4.42 11.98
C LYS A 20 -2.62 3.49 13.20
N SER A 21 -3.76 3.23 13.84
CA SER A 21 -3.86 2.32 14.98
C SER A 21 -3.51 0.88 14.60
N LEU A 22 -3.98 0.41 13.45
CA LEU A 22 -3.66 -0.93 12.95
C LEU A 22 -2.18 -1.08 12.58
N LEU A 23 -1.56 -0.06 12.00
CA LEU A 23 -0.13 -0.03 11.73
C LEU A 23 0.69 -0.03 13.02
N ALA A 24 0.28 0.70 14.05
CA ALA A 24 0.94 0.65 15.34
C ALA A 24 0.89 -0.75 15.98
N ALA A 25 -0.20 -1.51 15.76
CA ALA A 25 -0.38 -2.85 16.30
C ALA A 25 0.29 -3.96 15.47
N PHE A 26 0.30 -3.83 14.14
CA PHE A 26 0.65 -4.92 13.21
C PHE A 26 1.71 -4.55 12.16
N GLY A 27 2.21 -3.31 12.18
CA GLY A 27 3.15 -2.79 11.17
C GLY A 27 4.59 -3.23 11.39
N ASP A 28 4.98 -3.62 12.61
CA ASP A 28 6.26 -4.29 12.86
C ASP A 28 6.08 -5.81 12.69
N ARG A 29 6.64 -6.35 11.61
CA ARG A 29 6.46 -7.74 11.18
C ARG A 29 7.78 -8.52 11.17
N GLY A 30 8.76 -8.06 11.96
CA GLY A 30 10.09 -8.67 12.06
C GLY A 30 10.99 -8.27 10.89
N ASP A 31 10.85 -8.94 9.76
CA ASP A 31 11.68 -8.67 8.57
C ASP A 31 11.18 -7.48 7.76
N ASN A 32 9.91 -7.09 7.95
CA ASN A 32 9.26 -5.98 7.27
C ASN A 32 8.73 -4.98 8.29
N LYS A 33 8.90 -3.68 8.01
CA LYS A 33 8.43 -2.61 8.87
C LYS A 33 7.63 -1.59 8.10
N TRP A 34 6.36 -1.42 8.49
CA TRP A 34 5.43 -0.50 7.87
C TRP A 34 5.32 0.79 8.67
N THR A 35 5.42 1.92 7.99
CA THR A 35 5.22 3.26 8.56
C THR A 35 4.10 3.99 7.85
N TYR A 36 3.48 4.93 8.56
CA TYR A 36 2.45 5.79 7.99
C TYR A 36 3.04 7.16 7.63
N GLN A 37 2.59 7.72 6.51
CA GLN A 37 2.87 9.10 6.09
C GLN A 37 1.57 9.79 5.64
N ASP A 38 1.39 11.06 6.00
CA ASP A 38 0.16 11.82 5.65
C ASP A 38 0.14 12.28 4.18
N THR A 39 1.31 12.42 3.54
CA THR A 39 1.41 12.81 2.13
C THR A 39 1.63 11.58 1.24
N THR A 40 1.14 11.65 0.01
CA THR A 40 1.30 10.58 -1.01
C THR A 40 2.67 10.55 -1.65
N ALA A 41 3.48 11.59 -1.43
CA ALA A 41 4.83 11.69 -1.97
C ALA A 41 5.75 10.64 -1.33
N ASN A 42 6.54 9.93 -2.14
CA ASN A 42 7.46 8.87 -1.71
C ASN A 42 6.81 7.71 -0.94
N THR A 43 5.50 7.48 -1.12
CA THR A 43 4.80 6.35 -0.52
C THR A 43 4.86 5.12 -1.41
N ASP A 44 5.09 3.94 -0.83
CA ASP A 44 5.05 2.66 -1.55
C ASP A 44 3.61 2.18 -1.80
N VAL A 45 2.72 2.39 -0.83
CA VAL A 45 1.32 1.96 -0.90
C VAL A 45 0.36 3.07 -0.50
N ILE A 46 -0.63 3.36 -1.35
CA ILE A 46 -1.62 4.40 -1.11
C ILE A 46 -3.01 3.77 -1.03
N ILE A 47 -3.61 3.83 0.17
CA ILE A 47 -5.00 3.40 0.38
C ILE A 47 -5.92 4.57 0.02
N VAL A 48 -6.80 4.37 -0.95
CA VAL A 48 -7.71 5.41 -1.43
C VAL A 48 -9.13 5.00 -1.08
N ASP A 49 -9.87 5.86 -0.39
CA ASP A 49 -11.31 5.70 -0.25
C ASP A 49 -11.99 6.01 -1.59
N PHE A 50 -12.50 4.97 -2.24
CA PHE A 50 -13.05 5.12 -3.58
C PHE A 50 -14.40 5.84 -3.62
N GLU A 51 -15.14 5.85 -2.51
CA GLU A 51 -16.43 6.53 -2.46
C GLU A 51 -16.28 8.05 -2.40
N SER A 52 -15.19 8.54 -1.81
CA SER A 52 -14.96 9.96 -1.56
C SER A 52 -13.80 10.55 -2.37
N HIS A 53 -12.85 9.73 -2.80
CA HIS A 53 -11.57 10.18 -3.34
C HIS A 53 -11.14 9.51 -4.65
N ALA A 54 -11.97 8.68 -5.29
CA ALA A 54 -11.63 8.05 -6.58
C ALA A 54 -11.24 9.06 -7.67
N GLN A 55 -11.84 10.24 -7.68
CA GLN A 55 -11.54 11.34 -8.60
C GLN A 55 -10.13 11.94 -8.46
N LYS A 56 -9.41 11.62 -7.37
CA LYS A 56 -8.00 12.01 -7.20
C LYS A 56 -7.03 11.11 -7.96
N LEU A 57 -7.51 10.00 -8.53
CA LEU A 57 -6.71 9.11 -9.37
C LEU A 57 -6.66 9.64 -10.82
N PRO A 58 -5.53 9.51 -11.53
CA PRO A 58 -4.24 8.99 -11.07
C PRO A 58 -3.53 9.98 -10.13
N LEU A 59 -2.64 9.48 -9.26
CA LEU A 59 -1.90 10.29 -8.29
C LEU A 59 -0.56 10.77 -8.90
N PRO A 60 -0.47 12.01 -9.41
CA PRO A 60 0.72 12.46 -10.14
C PRO A 60 1.95 12.64 -9.24
N ASP A 61 1.73 12.95 -7.96
CA ASP A 61 2.80 13.20 -6.98
C ASP A 61 3.26 11.93 -6.26
N ALA A 62 2.70 10.77 -6.61
CA ALA A 62 3.06 9.50 -6.00
C ALA A 62 4.36 8.93 -6.58
N LYS A 63 5.05 8.12 -5.77
CA LYS A 63 6.28 7.43 -6.17
C LYS A 63 6.02 6.58 -7.44
N ALA A 64 6.97 6.52 -8.36
CA ALA A 64 6.89 5.58 -9.48
C ALA A 64 6.82 4.13 -8.94
N GLY A 65 5.89 3.33 -9.45
CA GLY A 65 5.67 1.96 -8.97
C GLY A 65 4.87 1.85 -7.66
N HIS A 66 4.27 2.94 -7.15
CA HIS A 66 3.39 2.84 -5.98
C HIS A 66 2.19 1.91 -6.25
N VAL A 67 1.77 1.22 -5.20
CA VAL A 67 0.59 0.36 -5.21
C VAL A 67 -0.62 1.14 -4.71
N VAL A 68 -1.72 1.12 -5.47
CA VAL A 68 -3.00 1.70 -5.03
C VAL A 68 -3.89 0.59 -4.47
N VAL A 69 -4.42 0.80 -3.26
CA VAL A 69 -5.39 -0.08 -2.62
C VAL A 69 -6.76 0.62 -2.59
N ALA A 70 -7.77 -0.02 -3.17
CA ALA A 70 -9.13 0.50 -3.14
C ALA A 70 -9.81 0.19 -1.81
N TYR A 71 -10.13 1.23 -1.02
CA TYR A 71 -10.91 1.12 0.20
C TYR A 71 -12.38 1.44 -0.09
N THR A 72 -13.26 0.44 0.01
CA THR A 72 -14.67 0.58 -0.40
C THR A 72 -15.60 -0.41 0.28
N SER A 73 -16.87 -0.03 0.43
CA SER A 73 -17.99 -0.88 0.84
C SER A 73 -18.51 -1.79 -0.29
N LYS A 74 -18.24 -1.47 -1.56
CA LYS A 74 -18.75 -2.21 -2.72
C LYS A 74 -17.61 -2.97 -3.39
N MET A 75 -17.61 -4.30 -3.22
CA MET A 75 -16.78 -5.18 -4.04
C MET A 75 -17.33 -5.21 -5.47
N SER A 76 -16.84 -4.30 -6.32
CA SER A 76 -17.05 -4.38 -7.76
C SER A 76 -16.10 -5.41 -8.35
N ALA A 77 -16.61 -6.32 -9.18
CA ALA A 77 -15.77 -7.25 -9.95
C ALA A 77 -14.80 -6.52 -10.91
N ASN A 78 -15.07 -5.24 -11.20
CA ASN A 78 -14.27 -4.40 -12.10
C ASN A 78 -13.41 -3.38 -11.33
N SER A 79 -12.86 -3.75 -10.18
CA SER A 79 -11.93 -2.87 -9.45
C SER A 79 -10.75 -2.49 -10.36
N PRO A 80 -10.44 -1.19 -10.50
CA PRO A 80 -9.29 -0.76 -11.30
C PRO A 80 -7.95 -1.07 -10.63
N THR A 81 -7.96 -1.56 -9.38
CA THR A 81 -6.76 -1.96 -8.63
C THR A 81 -6.85 -3.44 -8.20
N PRO A 82 -5.72 -4.18 -8.22
CA PRO A 82 -5.68 -5.58 -7.81
C PRO A 82 -5.81 -5.75 -6.28
N PHE A 83 -5.61 -4.68 -5.52
CA PHE A 83 -5.77 -4.65 -4.08
C PHE A 83 -7.04 -3.91 -3.68
N MET A 84 -7.85 -4.56 -2.85
CA MET A 84 -9.07 -4.00 -2.28
C MET A 84 -9.09 -4.26 -0.79
N LEU A 85 -9.62 -3.28 -0.06
CA LEU A 85 -9.82 -3.32 1.38
C LEU A 85 -11.31 -3.01 1.66
N PRO A 86 -12.09 -3.94 2.21
CA PRO A 86 -13.52 -3.71 2.42
C PRO A 86 -13.79 -2.77 3.60
N LYS A 87 -14.85 -1.98 3.48
CA LYS A 87 -15.50 -1.30 4.62
C LYS A 87 -16.56 -2.23 5.25
N PRO A 88 -16.67 -2.32 6.58
CA PRO A 88 -15.79 -1.71 7.58
C PRO A 88 -14.43 -2.42 7.64
N LEU A 89 -13.36 -1.65 7.87
CA LEU A 89 -12.01 -2.20 8.00
C LEU A 89 -11.89 -3.09 9.24
N ARG A 90 -11.46 -4.34 9.04
CA ARG A 90 -11.17 -5.29 10.12
C ARG A 90 -9.68 -5.56 10.17
N GLY A 91 -9.13 -5.69 11.38
CA GLY A 91 -7.70 -5.94 11.58
C GLY A 91 -7.18 -7.18 10.84
N ARG A 92 -7.98 -8.26 10.77
CA ARG A 92 -7.64 -9.47 9.98
C ARG A 92 -7.44 -9.15 8.50
N ASP A 93 -8.32 -8.36 7.92
CA ASP A 93 -8.27 -8.03 6.49
C ASP A 93 -7.09 -7.09 6.20
N PHE A 94 -6.79 -6.19 7.14
CA PHE A 94 -5.61 -5.33 7.09
C PHE A 94 -4.29 -6.14 7.14
N VAL A 95 -4.18 -7.09 8.08
CA VAL A 95 -2.99 -7.94 8.20
C VAL A 95 -2.74 -8.76 6.93
N LYS A 96 -3.81 -9.36 6.37
CA LYS A 96 -3.72 -10.06 5.08
C LYS A 96 -3.32 -9.16 3.92
N LEU A 97 -3.79 -7.90 3.93
CA LEU A 97 -3.39 -6.92 2.94
C LEU A 97 -1.88 -6.65 3.03
N LEU A 98 -1.34 -6.43 4.25
CA LEU A 98 0.10 -6.23 4.43
C LEU A 98 0.91 -7.41 3.90
N GLU A 99 0.55 -8.65 4.24
CA GLU A 99 1.21 -9.86 3.73
C GLU A 99 1.27 -9.87 2.20
N ARG A 100 0.14 -9.59 1.56
CA ARG A 100 0.04 -9.60 0.11
C ARG A 100 0.83 -8.47 -0.55
N LEU A 101 0.94 -7.32 0.11
CA LEU A 101 1.74 -6.19 -0.37
C LEU A 101 3.23 -6.47 -0.22
N GLU A 102 3.66 -7.10 0.87
CA GLU A 102 5.05 -7.50 1.07
C GLU A 102 5.52 -8.45 -0.04
N ASP A 103 4.69 -9.42 -0.43
CA ASP A 103 5.01 -10.35 -1.52
C ASP A 103 5.21 -9.62 -2.86
N VAL A 104 4.36 -8.64 -3.16
CA VAL A 104 4.44 -7.87 -4.41
C VAL A 104 5.62 -6.89 -4.41
N LEU A 105 5.83 -6.16 -3.32
CA LEU A 105 6.93 -5.20 -3.22
C LEU A 105 8.29 -5.91 -3.25
N LYS A 106 8.41 -7.11 -2.68
CA LYS A 106 9.63 -7.93 -2.79
C LYS A 106 9.89 -8.42 -4.22
N ALA A 107 8.85 -8.84 -4.93
CA ALA A 107 8.99 -9.30 -6.32
C ALA A 107 9.48 -8.16 -7.23
N ASP A 108 8.95 -6.94 -7.05
CA ASP A 108 9.40 -5.77 -7.81
C ASP A 108 10.87 -5.43 -7.51
N ASP A 109 11.29 -5.50 -6.24
CA ASP A 109 12.69 -5.28 -5.84
C ASP A 109 13.65 -6.32 -6.45
N GLU A 110 13.25 -7.60 -6.49
CA GLU A 110 14.05 -8.67 -7.10
C GLU A 110 14.18 -8.51 -8.63
N ASP A 111 13.12 -8.08 -9.31
CA ASP A 111 13.13 -7.80 -10.75
C ASP A 111 13.99 -6.58 -11.10
N GLU A 112 13.93 -5.51 -10.29
CA GLU A 112 14.81 -4.33 -10.40
C GLU A 112 16.28 -4.70 -10.18
N PHE A 113 16.55 -5.52 -9.15
CA PHE A 113 17.89 -6.02 -8.84
C PHE A 113 18.46 -6.87 -9.98
N ALA A 114 17.67 -7.78 -10.54
CA ALA A 114 18.05 -8.64 -11.66
C ALA A 114 18.33 -7.84 -12.95
N LYS A 115 17.52 -6.80 -13.23
CA LYS A 115 17.75 -5.90 -14.39
C LYS A 115 19.01 -5.07 -14.22
N THR A 116 19.30 -4.61 -13.01
CA THR A 116 20.51 -3.82 -12.72
C THR A 116 21.78 -4.69 -12.81
N HIS A 117 21.73 -5.92 -12.31
CA HIS A 117 22.88 -6.85 -12.39
C HIS A 117 23.18 -7.32 -13.82
N ARG A 118 22.17 -7.44 -14.71
CA ARG A 118 22.43 -7.73 -16.14
C ARG A 118 23.13 -6.58 -16.88
N ARG A 119 23.10 -5.35 -16.36
CA ARG A 119 23.84 -4.20 -16.91
C ARG A 119 25.29 -4.12 -16.40
N ILE A 120 25.64 -4.86 -15.36
CA ILE A 120 26.98 -4.93 -14.79
C ILE A 120 27.57 -6.30 -15.15
N VAL A 121 27.79 -6.53 -16.44
CA VAL A 121 28.69 -7.58 -16.92
C VAL A 121 29.56 -6.91 -17.99
N PHE A 122 30.88 -6.93 -17.75
CA PHE A 122 31.91 -6.27 -18.56
C PHE A 122 31.90 -6.67 -20.03
#